data_AF-A0A8C4H9A0-F1
#
_entry.id   AF-A0A8C4H9A0-F1
#
_cell.length_a   1.000
_cell.length_b   1.000
_cell.length_c   1.000
_cell.angle_alpha   90.00
_cell.angle_beta   90.00
_cell.angle_gamma   90.00
#
_symmetry.space_group_name_H-M   'P 1'
#
loop_
_entity.id
_entity.type
_entity.pdbx_description
1 polymer ?
#
loop_
_entity_poly.entity_id
_entity_poly.type
_entity_poly.pdbx_seq_one_letter_code
_entity_poly.pdbx_strand_id
1 'polypeptide(L)'
;MLNADTKLLKSHPTPLIVLVFHLLLTHFCRGQFQLIGSSQPIVATLGHDIILPCHLDPAEDASGLTLEWTRADLNPRFVHVWRDGQELESKKHPSFEGRTSLFIDELKLGNISLKVSKVKIGDQGTYRCFIPSPGKQSSVQLVVAAVFSPVLSLAGIDKDTSGVVLQCESKGWYPEPEVVWLDGEGNLLSAGPTETVRGPDDLYTVSSRVTVEKRHSNNFTCRVQQKNINQTRETHIYISDDFFEVQSSSFTLTVGLAVSLAVCILLILLLVFFVWKWRQNIIINKGSHWGDSGRGEERNCSKRNKTEDQRETLMADETVQMEVLNEGKGKKKNKHLNKQKTEQQRREEAENRVKRVLILFSEELETRKNEKQDELQQLREERQRHQNNLQTVKKELENKNKELQTIQAMLSRWPLRGRKEEEQKKNKAEQEVETLKKKMETHQKELDIKIKQVEDKQAEVQQLQDEIQRMVETNLRTLMENLESNNKEFQWPLISRQRFQDEQQRREEAENKVQILEEKVCI
;
A
#
# COMPACT_ATOMS: atom_id res chain seq x y z
N MET A 1 -85.90 7.68 -81.57
CA MET A 1 -85.59 6.26 -81.27
C MET A 1 -84.38 6.22 -80.38
N LEU A 2 -84.52 5.52 -79.25
CA LEU A 2 -83.53 5.37 -78.19
C LEU A 2 -82.26 4.69 -78.71
N ASN A 3 -81.09 5.17 -78.30
CA ASN A 3 -79.94 4.32 -78.08
C ASN A 3 -79.21 4.79 -76.82
N ALA A 4 -79.29 3.96 -75.78
CA ALA A 4 -78.48 4.06 -74.58
C ALA A 4 -77.34 3.05 -74.76
N ASP A 5 -76.09 3.53 -74.70
CA ASP A 5 -74.94 2.68 -74.41
C ASP A 5 -74.18 3.27 -73.23
N THR A 6 -74.34 2.58 -72.12
CA THR A 6 -73.67 2.73 -70.83
C THR A 6 -72.15 2.70 -70.95
N LYS A 7 -71.49 3.82 -70.65
CA LYS A 7 -70.09 3.81 -70.22
C LYS A 7 -70.02 3.66 -68.70
N LEU A 8 -69.64 2.46 -68.26
CA LEU A 8 -69.13 2.17 -66.93
C LEU A 8 -67.95 3.12 -66.61
N LEU A 9 -68.16 4.14 -65.79
CA LEU A 9 -67.05 4.80 -65.10
C LEU A 9 -66.60 3.89 -63.96
N LYS A 10 -65.54 3.12 -64.18
CA LYS A 10 -64.76 2.49 -63.11
C LYS A 10 -64.18 3.60 -62.22
N SER A 11 -64.83 3.88 -61.08
CA SER A 11 -64.22 4.69 -60.03
C SER A 11 -63.10 3.86 -59.39
N HIS A 12 -61.86 4.21 -59.68
CA HIS A 12 -60.67 3.58 -59.12
C HIS A 12 -60.60 3.86 -57.59
N PRO A 13 -60.67 2.85 -56.70
CA PRO A 13 -60.57 3.03 -55.25
C PRO A 13 -59.10 3.17 -54.78
N THR A 14 -58.19 3.53 -55.67
CA THR A 14 -56.74 3.45 -55.46
C THR A 14 -56.15 4.45 -54.46
N PRO A 15 -56.58 5.73 -54.33
CA PRO A 15 -55.91 6.64 -53.40
C PRO A 15 -56.24 6.31 -51.94
N LEU A 16 -57.47 5.89 -51.66
CA LEU A 16 -57.95 5.60 -50.31
C LEU A 16 -57.37 4.27 -49.79
N ILE A 17 -57.25 3.27 -50.67
CA ILE A 17 -56.58 1.99 -50.36
C ILE A 17 -55.08 2.22 -50.11
N VAL A 18 -54.40 3.03 -50.94
CA VAL A 18 -52.97 3.33 -50.75
C VAL A 18 -52.71 4.12 -49.47
N LEU A 19 -53.57 5.07 -49.12
CA LEU A 19 -53.49 5.82 -47.87
C LEU A 19 -53.70 4.91 -46.65
N VAL A 20 -54.69 4.03 -46.70
CA VAL A 20 -54.94 3.03 -45.64
C VAL A 20 -53.78 2.04 -45.55
N PHE A 21 -53.20 1.61 -46.68
CA PHE A 21 -52.02 0.74 -46.68
C PHE A 21 -50.78 1.46 -46.11
N HIS A 22 -50.58 2.74 -46.41
CA HIS A 22 -49.50 3.55 -45.83
C HIS A 22 -49.72 3.79 -44.33
N LEU A 23 -50.93 4.07 -43.90
CA LEU A 23 -51.29 4.22 -42.48
C LEU A 23 -51.15 2.89 -41.72
N LEU A 24 -51.50 1.76 -42.35
CA LEU A 24 -51.29 0.42 -41.80
C LEU A 24 -49.80 0.09 -41.74
N LEU A 25 -49.01 0.41 -42.78
CA LEU A 25 -47.55 0.23 -42.80
C LEU A 25 -46.83 1.10 -41.75
N THR A 26 -47.25 2.35 -41.54
CA THR A 26 -46.68 3.20 -40.48
C THR A 26 -47.09 2.72 -39.08
N HIS A 27 -48.26 2.08 -38.92
CA HIS A 27 -48.64 1.39 -37.68
C HIS A 27 -47.92 0.05 -37.48
N PHE A 28 -47.61 -0.69 -38.55
CA PHE A 28 -46.95 -2.01 -38.49
C PHE A 28 -45.43 -1.90 -38.34
N CYS A 29 -44.83 -0.78 -38.73
CA CYS A 29 -43.37 -0.54 -38.65
C CYS A 29 -42.91 0.18 -37.38
N ARG A 30 -43.77 0.41 -36.37
CA ARG A 30 -43.27 0.71 -35.01
C ARG A 30 -42.62 -0.56 -34.48
N GLY A 31 -41.31 -0.67 -34.63
CA GLY A 31 -40.52 -1.77 -34.07
C GLY A 31 -40.80 -1.91 -32.58
N GLN A 32 -41.04 -3.12 -32.09
CA GLN A 32 -41.20 -3.34 -30.66
C GLN A 32 -39.85 -3.12 -29.96
N PHE A 33 -39.83 -2.32 -28.90
CA PHE A 33 -38.64 -2.17 -28.06
C PHE A 33 -38.24 -3.49 -27.38
N GLN A 34 -36.94 -3.61 -27.13
CA GLN A 34 -36.32 -4.63 -26.31
C GLN A 34 -35.62 -4.00 -25.10
N LEU A 35 -35.39 -4.78 -24.05
CA LEU A 35 -34.59 -4.35 -22.91
C LEU A 35 -33.15 -4.85 -23.03
N ILE A 36 -32.23 -3.91 -22.99
CA ILE A 36 -30.79 -4.16 -23.07
C ILE A 36 -30.17 -3.87 -21.72
N GLY A 37 -29.66 -4.91 -21.07
CA GLY A 37 -28.81 -4.84 -19.88
C GLY A 37 -27.33 -4.92 -20.26
N SER A 38 -26.48 -5.24 -19.27
CA SER A 38 -25.06 -5.51 -19.51
C SER A 38 -24.83 -6.99 -19.84
N SER A 39 -24.07 -7.25 -20.90
CA SER A 39 -23.58 -8.61 -21.22
C SER A 39 -22.39 -9.04 -20.35
N GLN A 40 -21.67 -8.09 -19.78
CA GLN A 40 -20.54 -8.33 -18.89
C GLN A 40 -20.91 -8.03 -17.42
N PRO A 41 -20.29 -8.72 -16.45
CA PRO A 41 -20.48 -8.41 -15.04
C PRO A 41 -20.02 -6.98 -14.73
N ILE A 42 -20.81 -6.26 -13.94
CA ILE A 42 -20.49 -4.93 -13.43
C ILE A 42 -19.76 -5.11 -12.10
N VAL A 43 -18.55 -4.58 -12.00
CA VAL A 43 -17.74 -4.60 -10.78
C VAL A 43 -18.02 -3.34 -9.97
N ALA A 44 -18.45 -3.50 -8.71
CA ALA A 44 -18.74 -2.39 -7.81
C ALA A 44 -17.78 -2.39 -6.62
N THR A 45 -17.23 -1.21 -6.31
CA THR A 45 -16.43 -1.01 -5.11
C THR A 45 -17.31 -1.00 -3.87
N LEU A 46 -16.93 -1.77 -2.85
CA LEU A 46 -17.60 -1.80 -1.56
C LEU A 46 -17.75 -0.38 -0.97
N GLY A 47 -18.92 -0.08 -0.40
CA GLY A 47 -19.24 1.22 0.21
C GLY A 47 -19.54 2.35 -0.78
N HIS A 48 -19.31 2.17 -2.09
CA HIS A 48 -19.56 3.18 -3.11
C HIS A 48 -20.93 3.01 -3.77
N ASP A 49 -21.34 3.99 -4.56
CA ASP A 49 -22.54 3.92 -5.39
C ASP A 49 -22.22 3.25 -6.73
N ILE A 50 -23.15 2.47 -7.27
CA ILE A 50 -23.04 1.83 -8.59
C ILE A 50 -24.32 2.03 -9.41
N ILE A 51 -24.18 1.96 -10.73
CA ILE A 51 -25.29 1.95 -11.68
C ILE A 51 -25.34 0.60 -12.38
N LEU A 52 -26.49 -0.07 -12.30
CA LEU A 52 -26.80 -1.27 -13.08
C LEU A 52 -27.51 -0.84 -14.37
N PRO A 53 -26.86 -0.93 -15.54
CA PRO A 53 -27.42 -0.41 -16.77
C PRO A 53 -28.58 -1.28 -17.26
N CYS A 54 -29.70 -0.65 -17.61
CA CYS A 54 -30.76 -1.28 -18.39
C CYS A 54 -31.52 -0.19 -19.16
N HIS A 55 -31.71 -0.38 -20.46
CA HIS A 55 -32.37 0.61 -21.32
C HIS A 55 -33.21 -0.02 -22.42
N LEU A 56 -34.08 0.78 -22.99
CA LEU A 56 -34.93 0.43 -24.13
C LEU A 56 -34.18 0.68 -25.44
N ASP A 57 -34.24 -0.31 -26.33
CA ASP A 57 -33.72 -0.20 -27.70
C ASP A 57 -34.83 -0.60 -28.70
N PRO A 58 -35.26 0.27 -29.61
CA PRO A 58 -34.92 1.70 -29.67
C PRO A 58 -35.42 2.46 -28.43
N ALA A 59 -34.86 3.66 -28.20
CA ALA A 59 -35.23 4.52 -27.08
C ALA A 59 -36.70 4.97 -27.18
N GLU A 60 -37.47 4.73 -26.11
CA GLU A 60 -38.88 5.10 -25.99
C GLU A 60 -39.18 5.64 -24.58
N ASP A 61 -40.27 6.38 -24.42
CA ASP A 61 -40.68 6.92 -23.11
C ASP A 61 -41.15 5.81 -22.16
N ALA A 62 -40.36 5.59 -21.11
CA ALA A 62 -40.62 4.58 -20.09
C ALA A 62 -41.34 5.14 -18.85
N SER A 63 -41.58 6.46 -18.77
CA SER A 63 -42.04 7.12 -17.54
C SER A 63 -43.40 6.60 -17.04
N GLY A 64 -44.29 6.24 -17.97
CA GLY A 64 -45.60 5.65 -17.69
C GLY A 64 -45.62 4.13 -17.56
N LEU A 65 -44.49 3.44 -17.74
CA LEU A 65 -44.42 1.98 -17.65
C LEU A 65 -44.24 1.52 -16.20
N THR A 66 -44.67 0.29 -15.91
CA THR A 66 -44.25 -0.39 -14.67
C THR A 66 -42.87 -0.99 -14.86
N LEU A 67 -41.92 -0.66 -13.98
CA LEU A 67 -40.55 -1.14 -14.03
C LEU A 67 -40.26 -1.91 -12.74
N GLU A 68 -39.72 -3.11 -12.87
CA GLU A 68 -39.36 -3.98 -11.74
C GLU A 68 -37.90 -4.38 -11.83
N TRP A 69 -37.12 -4.00 -10.82
CA TRP A 69 -35.81 -4.58 -10.57
C TRP A 69 -35.93 -5.67 -9.51
N THR A 70 -35.52 -6.88 -9.86
CA THR A 70 -35.71 -8.05 -8.99
C THR A 70 -34.46 -8.91 -8.91
N ARG A 71 -34.35 -9.68 -7.83
CA ARG A 71 -33.33 -10.68 -7.56
C ARG A 71 -33.99 -11.99 -7.15
N ALA A 72 -33.67 -13.07 -7.86
CA ALA A 72 -34.34 -14.37 -7.64
C ALA A 72 -33.95 -15.04 -6.32
N ASP A 73 -32.80 -14.68 -5.76
CA ASP A 73 -32.25 -15.20 -4.51
C ASP A 73 -32.76 -14.47 -3.25
N LEU A 74 -33.56 -13.41 -3.41
CA LEU A 74 -34.13 -12.63 -2.31
C LEU A 74 -35.60 -12.96 -2.05
N ASN A 75 -36.01 -12.83 -0.79
CA ASN A 75 -37.41 -12.90 -0.39
C ASN A 75 -37.75 -11.76 0.60
N PRO A 76 -38.52 -10.72 0.20
CA PRO A 76 -39.14 -10.54 -1.11
C PRO A 76 -38.11 -10.26 -2.23
N ARG A 77 -38.43 -10.67 -3.47
CA ARG A 77 -37.50 -10.56 -4.62
C ARG A 77 -37.27 -9.15 -5.16
N PHE A 78 -38.03 -8.16 -4.70
CA PHE A 78 -38.04 -6.83 -5.29
C PHE A 78 -36.91 -5.96 -4.72
N VAL A 79 -36.05 -5.48 -5.61
CA VAL A 79 -34.98 -4.53 -5.29
C VAL A 79 -35.48 -3.10 -5.43
N HIS A 80 -36.24 -2.82 -6.50
CA HIS A 80 -36.88 -1.54 -6.74
C HIS A 80 -38.10 -1.73 -7.64
N VAL A 81 -39.17 -0.95 -7.41
CA VAL A 81 -40.41 -1.03 -8.18
C VAL A 81 -40.90 0.38 -8.47
N TRP A 82 -41.08 0.69 -9.75
CA TRP A 82 -41.68 1.92 -10.26
C TRP A 82 -43.03 1.62 -10.89
N ARG A 83 -44.07 2.35 -10.48
CA ARG A 83 -45.43 2.21 -11.02
C ARG A 83 -46.20 3.50 -10.83
N ASP A 84 -47.01 3.86 -11.83
CA ASP A 84 -47.89 5.03 -11.79
C ASP A 84 -47.16 6.35 -11.44
N GLY A 85 -45.93 6.50 -11.93
CA GLY A 85 -45.12 7.70 -11.73
C GLY A 85 -44.47 7.82 -10.35
N GLN A 86 -44.46 6.75 -9.54
CA GLN A 86 -43.88 6.74 -8.20
C GLN A 86 -43.16 5.43 -7.86
N GLU A 87 -42.22 5.49 -6.91
CA GLU A 87 -41.62 4.30 -6.30
C GLU A 87 -42.59 3.64 -5.31
N LEU A 88 -42.64 2.31 -5.31
CA LEU A 88 -43.44 1.50 -4.38
C LEU A 88 -42.57 0.86 -3.30
N GLU A 89 -42.29 1.61 -2.22
CA GLU A 89 -41.36 1.17 -1.16
C GLU A 89 -41.87 -0.07 -0.39
N SER A 90 -43.17 -0.24 -0.21
CA SER A 90 -43.77 -1.30 0.61
C SER A 90 -43.51 -2.75 0.13
N LYS A 91 -43.03 -2.93 -1.10
CA LYS A 91 -42.74 -4.26 -1.67
C LYS A 91 -41.25 -4.62 -1.68
N LYS A 92 -40.40 -3.66 -1.31
CA LYS A 92 -38.95 -3.74 -1.45
C LYS A 92 -38.33 -4.65 -0.40
N HIS A 93 -37.23 -5.30 -0.77
CA HIS A 93 -36.45 -6.07 0.18
C HIS A 93 -35.76 -5.13 1.17
N PRO A 94 -35.82 -5.39 2.50
CA PRO A 94 -35.29 -4.48 3.52
C PRO A 94 -33.84 -4.03 3.30
N SER A 95 -32.98 -4.91 2.76
CA SER A 95 -31.57 -4.56 2.46
C SER A 95 -31.37 -3.42 1.45
N PHE A 96 -32.40 -3.08 0.67
CA PHE A 96 -32.35 -2.07 -0.39
C PHE A 96 -33.13 -0.80 -0.05
N GLU A 97 -33.88 -0.78 1.05
CA GLU A 97 -34.71 0.35 1.48
C GLU A 97 -33.88 1.64 1.56
N GLY A 98 -34.35 2.72 0.92
CA GLY A 98 -33.62 3.99 0.84
C GLY A 98 -32.25 3.97 0.13
N ARG A 99 -31.87 2.87 -0.54
CA ARG A 99 -30.57 2.71 -1.22
C ARG A 99 -30.65 2.64 -2.74
N THR A 100 -31.84 2.61 -3.31
CA THR A 100 -32.04 2.42 -4.75
C THR A 100 -32.81 3.56 -5.37
N SER A 101 -32.48 3.95 -6.59
CA SER A 101 -33.24 4.96 -7.34
C SER A 101 -33.12 4.76 -8.85
N LEU A 102 -34.12 5.21 -9.59
CA LEU A 102 -34.07 5.36 -11.04
C LEU A 102 -33.70 6.79 -11.44
N PHE A 103 -33.24 6.97 -12.68
CA PHE A 103 -32.98 8.28 -13.28
C PHE A 103 -34.28 8.83 -13.89
N ILE A 104 -35.13 9.44 -13.06
CA ILE A 104 -36.50 9.84 -13.43
C ILE A 104 -36.54 10.72 -14.69
N ASP A 105 -35.61 11.67 -14.81
CA ASP A 105 -35.53 12.58 -15.96
C ASP A 105 -35.13 11.86 -17.27
N GLU A 106 -34.47 10.71 -17.17
CA GLU A 106 -33.97 9.92 -18.30
C GLU A 106 -34.93 8.78 -18.70
N LEU A 107 -35.98 8.52 -17.90
CA LEU A 107 -37.03 7.55 -18.26
C LEU A 107 -37.68 7.89 -19.61
N LYS A 108 -37.84 9.19 -19.92
CA LYS A 108 -38.40 9.66 -21.20
C LYS A 108 -37.52 9.31 -22.41
N LEU A 109 -36.24 9.05 -22.17
CA LEU A 109 -35.26 8.62 -23.17
C LEU A 109 -35.03 7.11 -23.13
N GLY A 110 -35.85 6.37 -22.38
CA GLY A 110 -35.79 4.92 -22.29
C GLY A 110 -34.70 4.36 -21.36
N ASN A 111 -34.05 5.21 -20.56
CA ASN A 111 -33.08 4.75 -19.57
C ASN A 111 -33.81 4.29 -18.30
N ILE A 112 -33.75 2.99 -18.00
CA ILE A 112 -34.34 2.39 -16.80
C ILE A 112 -33.27 1.82 -15.85
N SER A 113 -32.05 2.35 -15.93
CA SER A 113 -30.90 1.92 -15.13
C SER A 113 -31.14 2.17 -13.65
N LEU A 114 -30.66 1.24 -12.82
CA LEU A 114 -30.83 1.30 -11.37
C LEU A 114 -29.56 1.81 -10.71
N LYS A 115 -29.66 2.89 -9.95
CA LYS A 115 -28.62 3.28 -9.00
C LYS A 115 -28.79 2.51 -7.70
N VAL A 116 -27.71 1.93 -7.19
CA VAL A 116 -27.63 1.30 -5.86
C VAL A 116 -26.54 2.01 -5.06
N SER A 117 -26.90 2.58 -3.91
CA SER A 117 -26.01 3.35 -3.06
C SER A 117 -25.38 2.53 -1.95
N LYS A 118 -24.13 2.88 -1.58
CA LYS A 118 -23.36 2.26 -0.49
C LYS A 118 -23.30 0.73 -0.58
N VAL A 119 -22.80 0.20 -1.70
CA VAL A 119 -22.79 -1.24 -2.04
C VAL A 119 -22.21 -2.08 -0.89
N LYS A 120 -22.86 -3.21 -0.61
CA LYS A 120 -22.49 -4.20 0.41
C LYS A 120 -22.16 -5.53 -0.27
N ILE A 121 -21.39 -6.40 0.41
CA ILE A 121 -21.06 -7.75 -0.10
C ILE A 121 -22.32 -8.55 -0.48
N GLY A 122 -23.38 -8.48 0.34
CA GLY A 122 -24.66 -9.16 0.06
C GLY A 122 -25.45 -8.61 -1.14
N ASP A 123 -25.05 -7.46 -1.68
CA ASP A 123 -25.66 -6.93 -2.91
C ASP A 123 -25.16 -7.67 -4.16
N GLN A 124 -24.08 -8.45 -4.06
CA GLN A 124 -23.60 -9.30 -5.15
C GLN A 124 -24.69 -10.27 -5.63
N GLY A 125 -24.86 -10.38 -6.95
CA GLY A 125 -25.86 -11.28 -7.53
C GLY A 125 -26.33 -10.85 -8.91
N THR A 126 -27.29 -11.61 -9.44
CA THR A 126 -27.90 -11.33 -10.75
C THR A 126 -29.19 -10.56 -10.56
N TYR A 127 -29.22 -9.34 -11.07
CA TYR A 127 -30.37 -8.46 -11.08
C TYR A 127 -31.12 -8.60 -12.40
N ARG A 128 -32.44 -8.57 -12.33
CA ARG A 128 -33.34 -8.65 -13.49
C ARG A 128 -34.14 -7.36 -13.59
N CYS A 129 -33.95 -6.60 -14.66
CA CYS A 129 -34.81 -5.48 -15.04
C CYS A 129 -35.97 -6.01 -15.89
N PHE A 130 -37.20 -5.68 -15.51
CA PHE A 130 -38.41 -6.27 -16.08
C PHE A 130 -39.50 -5.23 -16.28
N ILE A 131 -40.13 -5.26 -17.45
CA ILE A 131 -41.34 -4.52 -17.78
C ILE A 131 -42.47 -5.55 -17.91
N PRO A 132 -43.40 -5.65 -16.93
CA PRO A 132 -44.44 -6.68 -16.90
C PRO A 132 -45.37 -6.71 -18.13
N SER A 133 -45.69 -5.54 -18.68
CA SER A 133 -46.46 -5.40 -19.91
C SER A 133 -45.69 -4.45 -20.82
N PRO A 134 -45.04 -4.93 -21.89
CA PRO A 134 -45.36 -6.17 -22.63
C PRO A 134 -44.59 -7.45 -22.24
N GLY A 135 -43.97 -7.53 -21.06
CA GLY A 135 -43.28 -8.75 -20.59
C GLY A 135 -41.81 -8.84 -21.03
N LYS A 136 -41.14 -7.71 -21.21
CA LYS A 136 -39.73 -7.64 -21.64
C LYS A 136 -38.82 -7.67 -20.42
N GLN A 137 -37.68 -8.37 -20.51
CA GLN A 137 -36.69 -8.44 -19.44
C GLN A 137 -35.27 -8.45 -19.96
N SER A 138 -34.35 -8.01 -19.11
CA SER A 138 -32.91 -8.23 -19.26
C SER A 138 -32.29 -8.54 -17.89
N SER A 139 -31.02 -8.93 -17.88
CA SER A 139 -30.31 -9.25 -16.64
C SER A 139 -28.96 -8.53 -16.59
N VAL A 140 -28.52 -8.21 -15.38
CA VAL A 140 -27.24 -7.58 -15.08
C VAL A 140 -26.61 -8.32 -13.92
N GLN A 141 -25.39 -8.81 -14.09
CA GLN A 141 -24.64 -9.43 -13.00
C GLN A 141 -23.82 -8.36 -12.27
N LEU A 142 -23.99 -8.25 -10.96
CA LEU A 142 -23.19 -7.39 -10.09
C LEU A 142 -22.18 -8.25 -9.33
N VAL A 143 -20.91 -7.87 -9.40
CA VAL A 143 -19.82 -8.45 -8.61
C VAL A 143 -19.26 -7.36 -7.69
N VAL A 144 -19.10 -7.69 -6.41
CA VAL A 144 -18.60 -6.73 -5.42
C VAL A 144 -17.10 -6.92 -5.26
N ALA A 145 -16.37 -5.81 -5.23
CA ALA A 145 -14.93 -5.78 -5.06
C ALA A 145 -14.52 -4.83 -3.92
N ALA A 146 -13.55 -5.24 -3.14
CA ALA A 146 -12.83 -4.40 -2.20
C ALA A 146 -11.33 -4.61 -2.45
N VAL A 147 -10.61 -3.51 -2.70
CA VAL A 147 -9.21 -3.54 -3.13
C VAL A 147 -8.44 -2.49 -2.36
N PHE A 148 -7.30 -2.87 -1.79
CA PHE A 148 -6.49 -2.01 -0.93
C PHE A 148 -5.01 -2.16 -1.27
N SER A 149 -4.21 -1.17 -0.93
CA SER A 149 -2.78 -1.21 -1.22
C SER A 149 -2.06 -2.21 -0.31
N PRO A 150 -1.17 -3.07 -0.84
CA PRO A 150 -0.28 -3.88 -0.02
C PRO A 150 0.79 -3.03 0.67
N VAL A 151 1.20 -3.47 1.85
CA VAL A 151 2.35 -2.95 2.60
C VAL A 151 3.49 -3.95 2.46
N LEU A 152 4.66 -3.44 2.12
CA LEU A 152 5.87 -4.24 1.93
C LEU A 152 6.93 -3.83 2.94
N SER A 153 7.51 -4.81 3.62
CA SER A 153 8.42 -4.60 4.75
C SER A 153 9.58 -5.60 4.75
N LEU A 154 10.68 -5.20 5.36
CA LEU A 154 11.84 -6.06 5.60
C LEU A 154 11.56 -6.93 6.84
N ALA A 155 11.43 -8.23 6.65
CA ALA A 155 11.18 -9.17 7.74
C ALA A 155 12.45 -9.69 8.42
N GLY A 156 13.59 -9.66 7.72
CA GLY A 156 14.87 -10.08 8.29
C GLY A 156 15.90 -10.46 7.24
N ILE A 157 16.99 -11.06 7.70
CA ILE A 157 18.06 -11.62 6.87
C ILE A 157 18.14 -13.11 7.19
N ASP A 158 18.07 -13.94 6.17
CA ASP A 158 18.30 -15.38 6.28
C ASP A 158 19.79 -15.64 6.46
N LYS A 159 20.16 -16.23 7.60
CA LYS A 159 21.55 -16.45 8.00
C LYS A 159 22.21 -17.59 7.22
N ASP A 160 21.43 -18.50 6.66
CA ASP A 160 21.96 -19.68 5.96
C ASP A 160 22.26 -19.36 4.49
N THR A 161 21.46 -18.50 3.87
CA THR A 161 21.56 -18.11 2.46
C THR A 161 22.15 -16.71 2.24
N SER A 162 22.36 -15.93 3.31
CA SER A 162 22.68 -14.49 3.23
C SER A 162 21.64 -13.69 2.42
N GLY A 163 20.44 -14.24 2.25
CA GLY A 163 19.32 -13.65 1.54
C GLY A 163 18.50 -12.70 2.41
N VAL A 164 17.78 -11.80 1.76
CA VAL A 164 16.91 -10.82 2.42
C VAL A 164 15.48 -11.35 2.44
N VAL A 165 14.85 -11.40 3.62
CA VAL A 165 13.47 -11.86 3.77
C VAL A 165 12.54 -10.65 3.71
N LEU A 166 11.65 -10.63 2.73
CA LEU A 166 10.62 -9.60 2.56
C LEU A 166 9.26 -10.16 3.00
N GLN A 167 8.43 -9.30 3.58
CA GLN A 167 7.06 -9.61 3.94
C GLN A 167 6.11 -8.60 3.31
N CYS A 168 5.12 -9.12 2.60
CA CYS A 168 4.02 -8.36 2.04
C CYS A 168 2.74 -8.68 2.83
N GLU A 169 1.99 -7.66 3.22
CA GLU A 169 0.71 -7.79 3.90
C GLU A 169 -0.32 -6.83 3.31
N SER A 170 -1.54 -7.29 3.08
CA SER A 170 -2.63 -6.42 2.62
C SER A 170 -3.97 -6.83 3.24
N LYS A 171 -4.78 -5.85 3.63
CA LYS A 171 -6.03 -6.03 4.37
C LYS A 171 -7.21 -5.46 3.60
N GLY A 172 -8.40 -6.03 3.80
CA GLY A 172 -9.64 -5.46 3.28
C GLY A 172 -10.07 -5.95 1.90
N TRP A 173 -9.54 -7.09 1.42
CA TRP A 173 -9.85 -7.57 0.08
C TRP A 173 -11.17 -8.33 0.00
N TYR A 174 -11.89 -8.17 -1.11
CA TYR A 174 -13.02 -9.04 -1.44
C TYR A 174 -13.21 -9.08 -2.95
N PRO A 175 -13.43 -10.24 -3.59
CA PRO A 175 -13.29 -11.60 -3.06
C PRO A 175 -11.84 -11.95 -2.67
N GLU A 176 -11.55 -13.20 -2.32
CA GLU A 176 -10.19 -13.65 -1.96
C GLU A 176 -9.16 -13.33 -3.05
N PRO A 177 -8.04 -12.65 -2.73
CA PRO A 177 -7.01 -12.30 -3.71
C PRO A 177 -5.83 -13.30 -3.73
N GLU A 178 -5.03 -13.23 -4.80
CA GLU A 178 -3.74 -13.90 -4.92
C GLU A 178 -2.59 -12.92 -4.68
N VAL A 179 -1.52 -13.37 -4.03
CA VAL A 179 -0.28 -12.59 -3.86
C VAL A 179 0.79 -13.18 -4.76
N VAL A 180 1.44 -12.34 -5.57
CA VAL A 180 2.56 -12.72 -6.44
C VAL A 180 3.73 -11.78 -6.22
N TRP A 181 4.94 -12.33 -6.29
CA TRP A 181 6.18 -11.60 -6.14
C TRP A 181 6.89 -11.49 -7.49
N LEU A 182 7.40 -10.30 -7.78
CA LEU A 182 8.11 -10.01 -9.03
C LEU A 182 9.49 -9.39 -8.72
N ASP A 183 10.49 -9.70 -9.53
CA ASP A 183 11.74 -8.94 -9.55
C ASP A 183 11.59 -7.61 -10.31
N GLY A 184 12.67 -6.82 -10.36
CA GLY A 184 12.70 -5.51 -11.02
C GLY A 184 12.52 -5.59 -12.54
N GLU A 185 12.68 -6.78 -13.13
CA GLU A 185 12.47 -7.07 -14.54
C GLU A 185 11.06 -7.62 -14.82
N GLY A 186 10.24 -7.86 -13.78
CA GLY A 186 8.87 -8.36 -13.88
C GLY A 186 8.73 -9.88 -13.92
N ASN A 187 9.79 -10.65 -13.62
CA ASN A 187 9.75 -12.10 -13.55
C ASN A 187 9.22 -12.58 -12.19
N LEU A 188 8.49 -13.69 -12.21
CA LEU A 188 7.93 -14.31 -11.00
C LEU A 188 9.02 -14.86 -10.09
N LEU A 189 8.90 -14.56 -8.79
CA LEU A 189 9.74 -15.10 -7.73
C LEU A 189 9.04 -16.27 -7.04
N SER A 190 9.82 -17.28 -6.64
CA SER A 190 9.32 -18.40 -5.84
C SER A 190 9.23 -17.97 -4.38
N ALA A 191 8.00 -17.78 -3.89
CA ALA A 191 7.71 -17.40 -2.52
C ALA A 191 7.12 -18.56 -1.70
N GLY A 192 7.09 -18.41 -0.38
CA GLY A 192 6.37 -19.33 0.50
C GLY A 192 4.85 -19.29 0.26
N PRO A 193 4.10 -20.20 0.91
CA PRO A 193 2.64 -20.18 0.82
C PRO A 193 2.09 -18.86 1.35
N THR A 194 1.07 -18.31 0.67
CA THR A 194 0.35 -17.13 1.13
C THR A 194 -0.56 -17.51 2.29
N GLU A 195 -0.46 -16.77 3.39
CA GLU A 195 -1.38 -16.84 4.51
C GLU A 195 -2.58 -15.97 4.21
N THR A 196 -3.78 -16.57 4.16
CA THR A 196 -5.03 -15.86 3.91
C THR A 196 -5.96 -16.05 5.10
N VAL A 197 -6.44 -14.95 5.67
CA VAL A 197 -7.37 -14.94 6.80
C VAL A 197 -8.60 -14.12 6.44
N ARG A 198 -9.79 -14.69 6.67
CA ARG A 198 -11.07 -13.99 6.52
C ARG A 198 -11.48 -13.35 7.85
N GLY A 199 -11.67 -12.04 7.84
CA GLY A 199 -12.11 -11.25 8.98
C GLY A 199 -13.61 -11.39 9.26
N PRO A 200 -14.08 -10.88 10.42
CA PRO A 200 -15.49 -10.87 10.79
C PRO A 200 -16.35 -9.95 9.90
N ASP A 201 -15.71 -9.05 9.16
CA ASP A 201 -16.30 -8.16 8.15
C ASP A 201 -16.45 -8.82 6.77
N ASP A 202 -16.16 -10.13 6.67
CA ASP A 202 -16.10 -10.90 5.43
C ASP A 202 -15.00 -10.46 4.44
N LEU A 203 -14.06 -9.62 4.88
CA LEU A 203 -12.92 -9.19 4.09
C LEU A 203 -11.70 -10.07 4.33
N TYR A 204 -10.87 -10.21 3.31
CA TYR A 204 -9.66 -11.02 3.33
C TYR A 204 -8.43 -10.17 3.68
N THR A 205 -7.61 -10.72 4.57
CA THR A 205 -6.24 -10.26 4.83
C THR A 205 -5.28 -11.31 4.31
N VAL A 206 -4.32 -10.89 3.49
CA VAL A 206 -3.30 -11.76 2.93
C VAL A 206 -1.91 -11.34 3.40
N SER A 207 -1.08 -12.32 3.70
CA SER A 207 0.34 -12.12 3.98
C SER A 207 1.19 -13.16 3.25
N SER A 208 2.30 -12.72 2.68
CA SER A 208 3.25 -13.60 2.00
C SER A 208 4.67 -13.18 2.34
N ARG A 209 5.58 -14.15 2.40
CA ARG A 209 7.01 -13.94 2.64
C ARG A 209 7.83 -14.54 1.51
N VAL A 210 8.89 -13.83 1.12
CA VAL A 210 9.84 -14.29 0.10
C VAL A 210 11.28 -14.01 0.56
N THR A 211 12.18 -14.95 0.31
CA THR A 211 13.63 -14.73 0.47
C THR A 211 14.20 -14.37 -0.89
N VAL A 212 14.87 -13.22 -0.98
CA VAL A 212 15.48 -12.72 -2.22
C VAL A 212 16.99 -12.64 -2.09
N GLU A 213 17.67 -12.94 -3.19
CA GLU A 213 19.13 -12.81 -3.33
C GLU A 213 19.48 -11.55 -4.14
N LYS A 214 20.76 -11.16 -4.11
CA LYS A 214 21.25 -9.99 -4.84
C LYS A 214 21.00 -10.15 -6.35
N ARG A 215 20.40 -9.12 -6.98
CA ARG A 215 20.20 -9.02 -8.44
C ARG A 215 20.68 -7.66 -8.96
N HIS A 216 20.59 -7.44 -10.28
CA HIS A 216 21.06 -6.21 -10.90
C HIS A 216 20.19 -4.99 -10.55
N SER A 217 18.87 -5.19 -10.41
CA SER A 217 17.93 -4.11 -10.06
C SER A 217 17.71 -3.96 -8.55
N ASN A 218 17.81 -5.05 -7.77
CA ASN A 218 17.42 -5.15 -6.35
C ASN A 218 16.06 -4.51 -6.01
N ASN A 219 15.20 -4.35 -7.00
CA ASN A 219 13.83 -3.89 -6.84
C ASN A 219 12.93 -5.12 -6.82
N PHE A 220 12.01 -5.17 -5.87
CA PHE A 220 11.10 -6.29 -5.69
C PHE A 220 9.68 -5.75 -5.54
N THR A 221 8.76 -6.34 -6.29
CA THR A 221 7.36 -5.92 -6.31
C THR A 221 6.50 -7.00 -5.68
N CYS A 222 5.69 -6.62 -4.70
CA CYS A 222 4.57 -7.43 -4.25
C CYS A 222 3.31 -6.96 -4.98
N ARG A 223 2.66 -7.88 -5.69
CA ARG A 223 1.42 -7.65 -6.40
C ARG A 223 0.31 -8.51 -5.79
N VAL A 224 -0.77 -7.87 -5.38
CA VAL A 224 -1.99 -8.52 -4.91
C VAL A 224 -3.07 -8.36 -5.98
N GLN A 225 -3.64 -9.47 -6.43
CA GLN A 225 -4.49 -9.47 -7.62
C GLN A 225 -5.70 -10.42 -7.51
N GLN A 226 -6.79 -10.05 -8.17
CA GLN A 226 -8.02 -10.83 -8.31
C GLN A 226 -8.30 -11.04 -9.80
N LYS A 227 -7.78 -12.14 -10.35
CA LYS A 227 -7.87 -12.44 -11.79
C LYS A 227 -9.30 -12.52 -12.31
N ASN A 228 -10.23 -12.97 -11.47
CA ASN A 228 -11.65 -13.12 -11.82
C ASN A 228 -12.36 -11.79 -12.11
N ILE A 229 -11.87 -10.67 -11.56
CA ILE A 229 -12.43 -9.32 -11.77
C ILE A 229 -11.40 -8.31 -12.30
N ASN A 230 -10.23 -8.80 -12.73
CA ASN A 230 -9.12 -8.00 -13.26
C ASN A 230 -8.71 -6.82 -12.35
N GLN A 231 -8.76 -7.03 -11.04
CA GLN A 231 -8.33 -6.03 -10.05
C GLN A 231 -6.93 -6.34 -9.55
N THR A 232 -6.09 -5.32 -9.44
CA THR A 232 -4.69 -5.49 -9.04
C THR A 232 -4.21 -4.27 -8.26
N ARG A 233 -3.39 -4.49 -7.23
CA ARG A 233 -2.63 -3.48 -6.51
C ARG A 233 -1.22 -3.99 -6.28
N GLU A 234 -0.24 -3.11 -6.42
CA GLU A 234 1.16 -3.49 -6.26
C GLU A 234 1.93 -2.41 -5.52
N THR A 235 2.99 -2.84 -4.84
CA THR A 235 3.95 -1.98 -4.16
C THR A 235 5.35 -2.55 -4.37
N HIS A 236 6.37 -1.71 -4.34
CA HIS A 236 7.74 -2.12 -4.61
C HIS A 236 8.70 -1.62 -3.53
N ILE A 237 9.81 -2.34 -3.36
CA ILE A 237 10.87 -1.98 -2.42
C ILE A 237 12.22 -2.14 -3.10
N TYR A 238 13.08 -1.14 -2.93
CA TYR A 238 14.49 -1.22 -3.31
C TYR A 238 15.33 -1.66 -2.12
N ILE A 239 16.14 -2.69 -2.31
CA ILE A 239 17.06 -3.21 -1.29
C ILE A 239 18.48 -2.77 -1.64
N SER A 240 19.09 -2.00 -0.74
CA SER A 240 20.49 -1.60 -0.88
C SER A 240 21.41 -2.83 -0.91
N ASP A 241 22.44 -2.76 -1.74
CA ASP A 241 23.51 -3.76 -1.84
C ASP A 241 24.11 -4.15 -0.50
N ASP A 242 24.06 -3.25 0.48
CA ASP A 242 24.49 -3.49 1.85
C ASP A 242 23.82 -4.72 2.51
N PHE A 243 22.55 -4.97 2.24
CA PHE A 243 21.83 -6.07 2.91
C PHE A 243 22.25 -7.45 2.42
N PHE A 244 22.86 -7.55 1.25
CA PHE A 244 23.35 -8.81 0.72
C PHE A 244 24.81 -8.99 1.16
N GLU A 245 25.07 -9.95 2.07
CA GLU A 245 26.45 -10.33 2.35
C GLU A 245 27.05 -10.91 1.07
N VAL A 246 28.01 -10.20 0.48
CA VAL A 246 28.91 -10.82 -0.49
C VAL A 246 29.63 -11.90 0.30
N GLN A 247 29.34 -13.16 0.01
CA GLN A 247 30.16 -14.28 0.45
C GLN A 247 31.54 -14.04 -0.15
N SER A 248 32.36 -13.36 0.66
CA SER A 248 33.72 -13.00 0.32
C SER A 248 34.38 -14.31 -0.04
N SER A 249 35.00 -14.37 -1.22
CA SER A 249 35.75 -15.49 -1.74
C SER A 249 37.00 -15.81 -0.90
N SER A 250 36.95 -15.60 0.42
CA SER A 250 37.97 -15.92 1.41
C SER A 250 38.41 -17.37 1.33
N PHE A 251 37.60 -18.28 0.76
CA PHE A 251 38.00 -19.66 0.53
C PHE A 251 39.20 -19.79 -0.44
N THR A 252 39.28 -18.95 -1.49
CA THR A 252 40.39 -19.02 -2.47
C THR A 252 41.70 -18.47 -1.89
N LEU A 253 41.63 -17.41 -1.07
CA LEU A 253 42.79 -16.84 -0.37
C LEU A 253 43.34 -17.79 0.69
N THR A 254 42.49 -18.47 1.47
CA THR A 254 42.96 -19.44 2.48
C THR A 254 43.58 -20.69 1.85
N VAL A 255 43.03 -21.19 0.73
CA VAL A 255 43.61 -22.33 0.01
C VAL A 255 44.94 -21.94 -0.65
N GLY A 256 45.01 -20.75 -1.27
CA GLY A 256 46.25 -20.25 -1.87
C GLY A 256 47.40 -20.09 -0.87
N LEU A 257 47.12 -19.56 0.33
CA LEU A 257 48.11 -19.44 1.39
C LEU A 257 48.56 -20.80 1.95
N ALA A 258 47.63 -21.76 2.09
CA ALA A 258 47.95 -23.11 2.54
C ALA A 258 48.85 -23.87 1.54
N VAL A 259 48.55 -23.75 0.23
CA VAL A 259 49.37 -24.34 -0.83
C VAL A 259 50.75 -23.69 -0.90
N SER A 260 50.82 -22.36 -0.81
CA SER A 260 52.09 -21.62 -0.78
C SER A 260 52.97 -22.04 0.41
N LEU A 261 52.39 -22.17 1.60
CA LEU A 261 53.09 -22.67 2.78
C LEU A 261 53.61 -24.10 2.59
N ALA A 262 52.82 -24.99 2.01
CA ALA A 262 53.24 -26.37 1.73
C ALA A 262 54.43 -26.43 0.74
N VAL A 263 54.39 -25.60 -0.32
CA VAL A 263 55.49 -25.49 -1.30
C VAL A 263 56.75 -24.94 -0.63
N CYS A 264 56.63 -23.90 0.20
CA CYS A 264 57.75 -23.34 0.95
C CYS A 264 58.40 -24.37 1.88
N ILE A 265 57.60 -25.16 2.60
CA ILE A 265 58.10 -26.24 3.47
C ILE A 265 58.85 -27.30 2.65
N LEU A 266 58.31 -27.71 1.49
CA LEU A 266 58.99 -28.67 0.61
C LEU A 266 60.33 -28.13 0.09
N LEU A 267 60.40 -26.86 -0.31
CA LEU A 267 61.65 -26.23 -0.75
C LEU A 267 62.68 -26.17 0.39
N ILE A 268 62.26 -25.84 1.61
CA ILE A 268 63.15 -25.82 2.78
C ILE A 268 63.69 -27.23 3.06
N LEU A 269 62.83 -28.27 3.01
CA LEU A 269 63.28 -29.65 3.20
C LEU A 269 64.28 -30.10 2.13
N LEU A 270 64.08 -29.70 0.87
CA LEU A 270 65.02 -29.97 -0.22
C LEU A 270 66.37 -29.26 -0.02
N LEU A 271 66.35 -28.00 0.42
CA LEU A 271 67.57 -27.25 0.73
C LEU A 271 68.34 -27.87 1.91
N VAL A 272 67.63 -28.27 2.97
CA VAL A 272 68.23 -28.98 4.11
C VAL A 272 68.85 -30.30 3.66
N PHE A 273 68.17 -31.07 2.80
CA PHE A 273 68.71 -32.29 2.22
C PHE A 273 69.96 -32.05 1.36
N PHE A 274 69.95 -31.01 0.51
CA PHE A 274 71.11 -30.64 -0.29
C PHE A 274 72.30 -30.21 0.57
N VAL A 275 72.08 -29.40 1.62
CA VAL A 275 73.13 -28.99 2.56
C VAL A 275 73.66 -30.19 3.34
N TRP A 276 72.79 -31.11 3.77
CA TRP A 276 73.18 -32.35 4.45
C TRP A 276 74.03 -33.25 3.55
N LYS A 277 73.62 -33.43 2.29
CA LYS A 277 74.38 -34.19 1.29
C LYS A 277 75.71 -33.52 0.93
N TRP A 278 75.73 -32.19 0.85
CA TRP A 278 76.96 -31.42 0.60
C TRP A 278 77.93 -31.51 1.78
N ARG A 279 77.43 -31.50 3.02
CA ARG A 279 78.24 -31.77 4.22
C ARG A 279 78.82 -33.19 4.23
N GLN A 280 78.05 -34.21 3.86
CA GLN A 280 78.60 -35.57 3.76
C GLN A 280 79.70 -35.69 2.69
N ASN A 281 79.57 -34.99 1.56
CA ASN A 281 80.61 -34.95 0.53
C ASN A 281 81.90 -34.25 1.00
N ILE A 282 81.81 -33.28 1.92
CA ILE A 282 82.98 -32.62 2.51
C ILE A 282 83.67 -33.52 3.54
N ILE A 283 82.93 -34.40 4.24
CA ILE A 283 83.50 -35.33 5.23
C ILE A 283 84.25 -36.50 4.57
N ILE A 284 83.89 -36.91 3.34
CA ILE A 284 84.59 -37.98 2.61
C ILE A 284 85.95 -37.51 2.04
N ASN A 285 86.18 -36.19 1.90
CA ASN A 285 87.43 -35.63 1.33
C ASN A 285 88.43 -35.05 2.35
N LYS A 286 88.27 -35.33 3.65
CA LYS A 286 89.29 -35.07 4.68
C LYS A 286 89.50 -36.32 5.55
N GLY A 287 90.21 -37.29 4.98
CA GLY A 287 90.60 -38.52 5.65
C GLY A 287 91.97 -39.01 5.20
N SER A 288 93.01 -38.19 5.38
CA SER A 288 94.38 -38.69 5.36
C SER A 288 95.25 -37.91 6.33
N HIS A 289 95.95 -38.67 7.19
CA HIS A 289 97.13 -38.30 7.98
C HIS A 289 96.89 -37.95 9.46
N TRP A 290 96.99 -38.96 10.35
CA TRP A 290 98.16 -39.23 11.21
C TRP A 290 97.96 -40.54 11.95
N GLY A 291 98.98 -41.40 11.93
CA GLY A 291 99.05 -42.64 12.68
C GLY A 291 99.95 -42.51 13.90
N ASP A 292 99.59 -43.32 14.89
CA ASP A 292 100.44 -44.07 15.83
C ASP A 292 101.09 -43.39 17.07
N SER A 293 100.86 -44.10 18.19
CA SER A 293 101.72 -44.39 19.35
C SER A 293 102.03 -43.40 20.49
N GLY A 294 101.88 -43.95 21.72
CA GLY A 294 102.62 -43.60 22.96
C GLY A 294 101.71 -43.15 24.11
N ARG A 295 101.29 -43.97 25.10
CA ARG A 295 102.00 -44.73 26.18
C ARG A 295 102.30 -43.89 27.44
N GLY A 296 101.81 -44.37 28.59
CA GLY A 296 102.14 -43.93 29.97
C GLY A 296 101.18 -42.86 30.49
N GLU A 297 100.63 -42.88 31.70
CA GLU A 297 101.15 -43.38 32.99
C GLU A 297 100.03 -43.76 33.98
N GLU A 298 100.49 -44.42 35.02
CA GLU A 298 99.83 -45.22 36.05
C GLU A 298 99.22 -44.47 37.25
N ARG A 299 98.30 -45.19 37.91
CA ARG A 299 97.97 -45.25 39.37
C ARG A 299 97.15 -44.11 40.00
N ASN A 300 95.90 -44.38 40.43
CA ASN A 300 95.44 -44.98 41.73
C ASN A 300 95.33 -43.88 42.84
N CYS A 301 94.36 -43.76 43.76
CA CYS A 301 93.33 -44.65 44.29
C CYS A 301 92.29 -43.85 45.13
N SER A 302 91.13 -44.48 45.36
CA SER A 302 90.32 -44.46 46.59
C SER A 302 89.33 -43.32 46.89
N LYS A 303 88.08 -43.66 46.54
CA LYS A 303 86.81 -43.52 47.27
C LYS A 303 86.88 -43.00 48.72
N ARG A 304 86.00 -42.05 49.01
CA ARG A 304 85.22 -42.02 50.27
C ARG A 304 83.82 -41.50 49.98
N ASN A 305 82.82 -42.38 50.18
CA ASN A 305 81.41 -42.02 50.19
C ASN A 305 81.07 -41.32 51.52
N LYS A 306 80.12 -40.37 51.46
CA LYS A 306 79.07 -40.30 52.47
C LYS A 306 77.79 -39.74 51.82
N THR A 307 76.76 -40.55 51.92
CA THR A 307 75.39 -40.33 51.51
C THR A 307 74.70 -39.38 52.48
N GLU A 308 74.04 -38.36 51.97
CA GLU A 308 72.79 -37.74 52.46
C GLU A 308 72.65 -36.38 51.77
N ASP A 309 71.88 -36.34 50.69
CA ASP A 309 70.66 -35.52 50.71
C ASP A 309 69.74 -35.93 49.54
N GLN A 310 68.74 -36.73 49.87
CA GLN A 310 67.54 -36.89 49.06
C GLN A 310 66.59 -35.76 49.48
N ARG A 311 66.67 -34.59 48.84
CA ARG A 311 65.55 -33.64 48.79
C ARG A 311 65.70 -32.53 47.76
N GLU A 312 65.86 -32.88 46.48
CA GLU A 312 65.60 -31.94 45.38
C GLU A 312 65.22 -32.69 44.08
N THR A 313 64.17 -33.50 44.14
CA THR A 313 63.59 -34.15 42.94
C THR A 313 62.06 -34.17 42.99
N LEU A 314 61.43 -33.19 43.64
CA LEU A 314 59.97 -33.10 43.74
C LEU A 314 59.41 -31.68 43.62
N MET A 315 60.15 -30.72 43.05
CA MET A 315 59.65 -29.34 42.84
C MET A 315 60.07 -28.73 41.49
N ALA A 316 60.22 -29.54 40.44
CA ALA A 316 60.51 -29.06 39.08
C ALA A 316 59.65 -29.73 38.00
N ASP A 317 58.53 -30.36 38.38
CA ASP A 317 57.57 -30.98 37.45
C ASP A 317 56.13 -30.43 37.63
N GLU A 318 55.88 -29.58 38.62
CA GLU A 318 54.56 -28.91 38.80
C GLU A 318 54.53 -27.46 38.31
N THR A 319 55.67 -26.82 38.03
CA THR A 319 55.72 -25.46 37.46
C THR A 319 55.59 -25.45 35.94
N VAL A 320 55.99 -26.52 35.24
CA VAL A 320 55.90 -26.60 33.77
C VAL A 320 54.50 -27.00 33.28
N GLN A 321 53.74 -27.75 34.07
CA GLN A 321 52.33 -28.04 33.73
C GLN A 321 51.38 -26.86 34.03
N MET A 322 51.72 -25.96 34.94
CA MET A 322 50.85 -24.82 35.27
C MET A 322 50.99 -23.65 34.28
N GLU A 323 52.16 -23.46 33.66
CA GLU A 323 52.34 -22.48 32.56
C GLU A 323 51.75 -22.97 31.24
N VAL A 324 51.85 -24.26 30.89
CA VAL A 324 51.27 -24.80 29.64
C VAL A 324 49.73 -24.87 29.70
N LEU A 325 49.14 -25.12 30.88
CA LEU A 325 47.69 -25.06 31.08
C LEU A 325 47.16 -23.61 31.17
N ASN A 326 47.92 -22.66 31.73
CA ASN A 326 47.53 -21.24 31.74
C ASN A 326 47.68 -20.57 30.37
N GLU A 327 48.68 -20.92 29.56
CA GLU A 327 48.79 -20.44 28.20
C GLU A 327 47.69 -21.01 27.27
N GLY A 328 47.34 -22.29 27.43
CA GLY A 328 46.28 -22.94 26.67
C GLY A 328 44.88 -22.41 27.04
N LYS A 329 44.62 -22.13 28.32
CA LYS A 329 43.37 -21.50 28.81
C LYS A 329 43.32 -20.01 28.46
N GLY A 330 44.44 -19.29 28.52
CA GLY A 330 44.58 -17.90 28.09
C GLY A 330 44.36 -17.73 26.59
N LYS A 331 44.95 -18.57 25.74
CA LYS A 331 44.74 -18.56 24.28
C LYS A 331 43.30 -18.94 23.89
N LYS A 332 42.65 -19.89 24.58
CA LYS A 332 41.23 -20.24 24.38
C LYS A 332 40.25 -19.16 24.88
N LYS A 333 40.49 -18.57 26.06
CA LYS A 333 39.71 -17.42 26.58
C LYS A 333 39.86 -16.19 25.69
N ASN A 334 41.09 -15.88 25.25
CA ASN A 334 41.35 -14.73 24.38
C ASN A 334 40.74 -14.95 22.99
N LYS A 335 40.75 -16.18 22.46
CA LYS A 335 40.05 -16.54 21.21
C LYS A 335 38.53 -16.47 21.34
N HIS A 336 37.95 -16.87 22.47
CA HIS A 336 36.51 -16.78 22.73
C HIS A 336 36.04 -15.34 22.98
N LEU A 337 36.83 -14.55 23.71
CA LEU A 337 36.59 -13.12 23.96
C LEU A 337 36.76 -12.28 22.69
N ASN A 338 37.77 -12.57 21.85
CA ASN A 338 37.87 -11.95 20.53
C ASN A 338 36.69 -12.34 19.65
N LYS A 339 36.28 -13.62 19.65
CA LYS A 339 35.10 -14.04 18.88
C LYS A 339 33.83 -13.32 19.34
N GLN A 340 33.60 -13.22 20.66
CA GLN A 340 32.49 -12.45 21.23
C GLN A 340 32.57 -10.95 20.90
N LYS A 341 33.75 -10.33 21.00
CA LYS A 341 33.95 -8.92 20.61
C LYS A 341 33.72 -8.70 19.13
N THR A 342 34.22 -9.58 18.25
CA THR A 342 34.00 -9.50 16.80
C THR A 342 32.53 -9.70 16.45
N GLU A 343 31.82 -10.59 17.16
CA GLU A 343 30.41 -10.85 16.92
C GLU A 343 29.51 -9.73 17.47
N GLN A 344 29.88 -9.12 18.59
CA GLN A 344 29.24 -7.92 19.11
C GLN A 344 29.46 -6.70 18.19
N GLN A 345 30.68 -6.53 17.67
CA GLN A 345 31.01 -5.45 16.74
C GLN A 345 30.26 -5.61 15.40
N ARG A 346 30.11 -6.84 14.89
CA ARG A 346 29.26 -7.13 13.72
C ARG A 346 27.77 -6.87 13.98
N ARG A 347 27.29 -7.13 15.19
CA ARG A 347 25.90 -6.83 15.59
C ARG A 347 25.65 -5.33 15.69
N GLU A 348 26.56 -4.58 16.31
CA GLU A 348 26.50 -3.11 16.36
C GLU A 348 26.58 -2.50 14.95
N GLU A 349 27.38 -3.08 14.07
CA GLU A 349 27.47 -2.66 12.68
C GLU A 349 26.18 -2.98 11.89
N ALA A 350 25.59 -4.16 12.09
CA ALA A 350 24.29 -4.52 11.51
C ALA A 350 23.16 -3.63 12.03
N GLU A 351 23.14 -3.34 13.34
CA GLU A 351 22.16 -2.43 13.96
C GLU A 351 22.30 -1.01 13.42
N ASN A 352 23.54 -0.51 13.26
CA ASN A 352 23.79 0.79 12.67
C ASN A 352 23.42 0.85 11.18
N ARG A 353 23.51 -0.25 10.44
CA ARG A 353 23.04 -0.33 9.04
C ARG A 353 21.52 -0.27 8.95
N VAL A 354 20.82 -1.01 9.82
CA VAL A 354 19.35 -0.95 9.92
C VAL A 354 18.88 0.45 10.33
N LYS A 355 19.55 1.09 11.32
CA LYS A 355 19.26 2.47 11.72
C LYS A 355 19.47 3.47 10.58
N ARG A 356 20.56 3.36 9.80
CA ARG A 356 20.79 4.23 8.64
C ARG A 356 19.70 4.09 7.57
N VAL A 357 19.24 2.88 7.34
CA VAL A 357 18.21 2.60 6.33
C VAL A 357 16.83 3.08 6.80
N LEU A 358 16.51 2.93 8.09
CA LEU A 358 15.34 3.54 8.69
C LEU A 358 15.33 5.06 8.55
N ILE A 359 16.49 5.71 8.71
CA ILE A 359 16.63 7.16 8.50
C ILE A 359 16.32 7.52 7.03
N LEU A 360 16.87 6.79 6.05
CA LEU A 360 16.60 7.05 4.63
C LEU A 360 15.12 6.85 4.26
N PHE A 361 14.48 5.78 4.75
CA PHE A 361 13.04 5.58 4.54
C PHE A 361 12.19 6.64 5.24
N SER A 362 12.61 7.10 6.43
CA SER A 362 11.92 8.19 7.12
C SER A 362 12.03 9.51 6.37
N GLU A 363 13.18 9.83 5.77
CA GLU A 363 13.38 11.05 4.97
C GLU A 363 12.52 11.03 3.69
N GLU A 364 12.42 9.89 3.00
CA GLU A 364 11.56 9.77 1.79
C GLU A 364 10.07 9.90 2.12
N LEU A 365 9.62 9.37 3.26
CA LEU A 365 8.23 9.52 3.68
C LEU A 365 7.93 10.92 4.19
N GLU A 366 8.86 11.56 4.91
CA GLU A 366 8.70 12.94 5.38
C GLU A 366 8.65 13.93 4.20
N THR A 367 9.42 13.67 3.13
CA THR A 367 9.35 14.48 1.90
C THR A 367 8.01 14.33 1.18
N ARG A 368 7.48 13.11 1.03
CA ARG A 368 6.13 12.89 0.45
C ARG A 368 5.03 13.53 1.30
N LYS A 369 5.15 13.45 2.63
CA LYS A 369 4.24 14.12 3.56
C LYS A 369 4.26 15.64 3.37
N ASN A 370 5.46 16.24 3.30
CA ASN A 370 5.61 17.68 3.09
C ASN A 370 5.02 18.14 1.76
N GLU A 371 5.24 17.41 0.67
CA GLU A 371 4.63 17.70 -0.65
C GLU A 371 3.09 17.70 -0.58
N LYS A 372 2.49 16.71 0.09
CA LYS A 372 1.03 16.65 0.27
C LYS A 372 0.51 17.71 1.22
N GLN A 373 1.31 18.12 2.21
CA GLN A 373 1.00 19.23 3.11
C GLN A 373 0.94 20.56 2.33
N ASP A 374 1.86 20.78 1.39
CA ASP A 374 1.91 21.97 0.55
C ASP A 374 0.70 22.02 -0.43
N GLU A 375 0.36 20.90 -1.06
CA GLU A 375 -0.84 20.78 -1.89
C GLU A 375 -2.13 21.11 -1.09
N LEU A 376 -2.23 20.60 0.14
CA LEU A 376 -3.35 20.88 1.04
C LEU A 376 -3.40 22.36 1.43
N GLN A 377 -2.25 22.99 1.65
CA GLN A 377 -2.17 24.41 1.97
C GLN A 377 -2.64 25.27 0.80
N GLN A 378 -2.25 24.95 -0.43
CA GLN A 378 -2.73 25.63 -1.63
C GLN A 378 -4.25 25.53 -1.78
N LEU A 379 -4.82 24.34 -1.58
CA LEU A 379 -6.28 24.14 -1.62
C LEU A 379 -7.02 24.93 -0.54
N ARG A 380 -6.45 25.06 0.67
CA ARG A 380 -7.01 25.87 1.75
C ARG A 380 -7.04 27.36 1.40
N GLU A 381 -5.99 27.86 0.73
CA GLU A 381 -5.94 29.24 0.24
C GLU A 381 -6.97 29.50 -0.87
N GLU A 382 -7.13 28.56 -1.81
CA GLU A 382 -8.16 28.64 -2.85
C GLU A 382 -9.57 28.65 -2.26
N ARG A 383 -9.85 27.77 -1.30
CA ARG A 383 -11.11 27.76 -0.54
C ARG A 383 -11.35 29.11 0.13
N GLN A 384 -10.34 29.66 0.81
CA GLN A 384 -10.46 30.97 1.47
C GLN A 384 -10.75 32.09 0.47
N ARG A 385 -10.13 32.05 -0.71
CA ARG A 385 -10.38 33.01 -1.80
C ARG A 385 -11.83 32.95 -2.27
N HIS A 386 -12.37 31.75 -2.51
CA HIS A 386 -13.78 31.58 -2.91
C HIS A 386 -14.74 32.01 -1.80
N GLN A 387 -14.42 31.73 -0.54
CA GLN A 387 -15.20 32.18 0.61
C GLN A 387 -15.24 33.72 0.71
N ASN A 388 -14.11 34.40 0.50
CA ASN A 388 -14.04 35.87 0.50
C ASN A 388 -14.82 36.48 -0.68
N ASN A 389 -14.75 35.85 -1.86
CA ASN A 389 -15.53 36.27 -3.03
C ASN A 389 -17.04 36.13 -2.76
N LEU A 390 -17.46 35.00 -2.18
CA LEU A 390 -18.86 34.76 -1.81
C LEU A 390 -19.37 35.79 -0.80
N GLN A 391 -18.55 36.14 0.22
CA GLN A 391 -18.89 37.20 1.16
C GLN A 391 -19.05 38.57 0.49
N THR A 392 -18.22 38.88 -0.51
CA THR A 392 -18.31 40.12 -1.29
C THR A 392 -19.62 40.18 -2.07
N VAL A 393 -19.95 39.11 -2.81
CA VAL A 393 -21.21 39.05 -3.58
C VAL A 393 -22.43 39.10 -2.66
N LYS A 394 -22.37 38.47 -1.48
CA LYS A 394 -23.45 38.55 -0.48
C LYS A 394 -23.69 39.97 0.01
N LYS A 395 -22.62 40.75 0.27
CA LYS A 395 -22.73 42.17 0.66
C LYS A 395 -23.30 43.03 -0.47
N GLU A 396 -22.87 42.80 -1.72
CA GLU A 396 -23.43 43.49 -2.89
C GLU A 396 -24.93 43.21 -3.05
N LEU A 397 -25.33 41.95 -2.89
CA LEU A 397 -26.73 41.53 -2.95
C LEU A 397 -27.57 42.20 -1.84
N GLU A 398 -27.06 42.25 -0.60
CA GLU A 398 -27.74 42.94 0.50
C GLU A 398 -27.92 44.44 0.24
N ASN A 399 -26.88 45.12 -0.28
CA ASN A 399 -26.98 46.54 -0.63
C ASN A 399 -27.99 46.77 -1.77
N LYS A 400 -27.97 45.95 -2.82
CA LYS A 400 -28.95 46.04 -3.91
C LYS A 400 -30.37 45.75 -3.46
N ASN A 401 -30.55 44.82 -2.52
CA ASN A 401 -31.87 44.53 -1.98
C ASN A 401 -32.42 45.71 -1.14
N LYS A 402 -31.55 46.43 -0.40
CA LYS A 402 -31.92 47.68 0.30
C LYS A 402 -32.29 48.81 -0.67
N GLU A 403 -31.55 48.97 -1.77
CA GLU A 403 -31.89 49.91 -2.85
C GLU A 403 -33.27 49.59 -3.42
N LEU A 404 -33.53 48.32 -3.74
CA LEU A 404 -34.81 47.87 -4.28
C LEU A 404 -35.98 48.12 -3.31
N GLN A 405 -35.81 47.83 -2.02
CA GLN A 405 -36.80 48.15 -0.98
C GLN A 405 -37.10 49.66 -0.91
N THR A 406 -36.07 50.48 -1.05
CA THR A 406 -36.21 51.95 -1.05
C THR A 406 -37.03 52.42 -2.26
N ILE A 407 -36.72 51.89 -3.46
CA ILE A 407 -37.46 52.20 -4.70
C ILE A 407 -38.92 51.73 -4.58
N GLN A 408 -39.16 50.53 -4.07
CA GLN A 408 -40.52 50.00 -3.84
C GLN A 408 -41.31 50.88 -2.85
N ALA A 409 -40.67 51.34 -1.77
CA ALA A 409 -41.28 52.27 -0.82
C ALA A 409 -41.62 53.62 -1.45
N MET A 410 -40.73 54.19 -2.29
CA MET A 410 -41.01 55.44 -3.01
C MET A 410 -42.18 55.29 -4.01
N LEU A 411 -42.22 54.19 -4.77
CA LEU A 411 -43.29 53.88 -5.72
C LEU A 411 -44.67 53.78 -5.05
N SER A 412 -44.73 53.23 -3.83
CA SER A 412 -45.97 53.14 -3.05
C SER A 412 -46.54 54.50 -2.64
N ARG A 413 -45.72 55.56 -2.62
CA ARG A 413 -46.08 56.92 -2.17
C ARG A 413 -46.29 57.92 -3.32
N TRP A 414 -45.90 57.58 -4.55
CA TRP A 414 -45.82 58.53 -5.68
C TRP A 414 -47.13 58.65 -6.48
N PRO A 415 -47.58 59.87 -6.86
CA PRO A 415 -48.72 60.08 -7.76
C PRO A 415 -48.49 59.52 -9.18
N LEU A 416 -49.58 59.17 -9.90
CA LEU A 416 -49.53 58.45 -11.19
C LEU A 416 -48.72 59.14 -12.33
N ARG A 417 -48.45 60.45 -12.23
CA ARG A 417 -47.71 61.22 -13.23
C ARG A 417 -46.21 61.19 -12.90
N GLY A 418 -45.41 60.46 -13.69
CA GLY A 418 -43.97 60.23 -13.48
C GLY A 418 -43.56 58.80 -13.10
N ARG A 419 -44.54 57.92 -12.81
CA ARG A 419 -44.32 56.54 -12.34
C ARG A 419 -43.53 55.63 -13.31
N LYS A 420 -43.57 55.91 -14.62
CA LYS A 420 -42.93 55.07 -15.66
C LYS A 420 -41.40 54.99 -15.51
N GLU A 421 -40.75 56.09 -15.14
CA GLU A 421 -39.29 56.15 -15.00
C GLU A 421 -38.82 55.38 -13.75
N GLU A 422 -39.56 55.49 -12.66
CA GLU A 422 -39.25 54.81 -11.40
C GLU A 422 -39.55 53.30 -11.47
N GLU A 423 -40.57 52.88 -12.21
CA GLU A 423 -40.83 51.47 -12.52
C GLU A 423 -39.72 50.87 -13.40
N GLN A 424 -39.15 51.67 -14.32
CA GLN A 424 -38.01 51.23 -15.14
C GLN A 424 -36.74 51.06 -14.29
N LYS A 425 -36.49 51.94 -13.32
CA LYS A 425 -35.39 51.79 -12.35
C LYS A 425 -35.58 50.55 -11.47
N LYS A 426 -36.81 50.28 -11.03
CA LYS A 426 -37.16 49.07 -10.28
C LYS A 426 -36.87 47.80 -11.09
N ASN A 427 -37.37 47.71 -12.32
CA ASN A 427 -37.14 46.54 -13.18
C ASN A 427 -35.63 46.31 -13.44
N LYS A 428 -34.86 47.38 -13.60
CA LYS A 428 -33.40 47.29 -13.73
C LYS A 428 -32.74 46.76 -12.45
N ALA A 429 -33.13 47.27 -11.28
CA ALA A 429 -32.62 46.79 -10.00
C ALA A 429 -32.99 45.33 -9.73
N GLU A 430 -34.20 44.89 -10.10
CA GLU A 430 -34.63 43.48 -10.00
C GLU A 430 -33.78 42.55 -10.89
N GLN A 431 -33.44 42.97 -12.11
CA GLN A 431 -32.53 42.23 -12.99
C GLN A 431 -31.10 42.13 -12.41
N GLU A 432 -30.59 43.21 -11.81
CA GLU A 432 -29.29 43.23 -11.14
C GLU A 432 -29.27 42.27 -9.94
N VAL A 433 -30.33 42.26 -9.12
CA VAL A 433 -30.49 41.33 -7.98
C VAL A 433 -30.53 39.89 -8.45
N GLU A 434 -31.30 39.56 -9.50
CA GLU A 434 -31.37 38.21 -10.05
C GLU A 434 -30.00 37.75 -10.61
N THR A 435 -29.26 38.67 -11.23
CA THR A 435 -27.90 38.39 -11.73
C THR A 435 -26.92 38.12 -10.58
N LEU A 436 -26.96 38.91 -9.51
CA LEU A 436 -26.14 38.72 -8.31
C LEU A 436 -26.50 37.41 -7.60
N LYS A 437 -27.78 37.04 -7.55
CA LYS A 437 -28.24 35.77 -6.97
C LYS A 437 -27.68 34.57 -7.73
N LYS A 438 -27.70 34.59 -9.07
CA LYS A 438 -27.06 33.55 -9.89
C LYS A 438 -25.55 33.47 -9.66
N LYS A 439 -24.86 34.62 -9.56
CA LYS A 439 -23.41 34.65 -9.23
C LYS A 439 -23.13 34.06 -7.84
N MET A 440 -23.98 34.36 -6.86
CA MET A 440 -23.87 33.81 -5.51
C MET A 440 -24.04 32.28 -5.52
N GLU A 441 -25.03 31.76 -6.24
CA GLU A 441 -25.24 30.31 -6.40
C GLU A 441 -24.04 29.62 -7.08
N THR A 442 -23.44 30.24 -8.09
CA THR A 442 -22.23 29.72 -8.74
C THR A 442 -21.05 29.66 -7.77
N HIS A 443 -20.75 30.75 -7.06
CA HIS A 443 -19.66 30.76 -6.09
C HIS A 443 -19.91 29.84 -4.89
N GLN A 444 -21.17 29.65 -4.49
CA GLN A 444 -21.52 28.66 -3.46
C GLN A 444 -21.18 27.24 -3.93
N LYS A 445 -21.56 26.87 -5.16
CA LYS A 445 -21.21 25.55 -5.72
C LYS A 445 -19.70 25.35 -5.84
N GLU A 446 -18.96 26.37 -6.29
CA GLU A 446 -17.49 26.31 -6.34
C GLU A 446 -16.88 26.13 -4.95
N LEU A 447 -17.41 26.83 -3.95
CA LEU A 447 -16.96 26.70 -2.56
C LEU A 447 -17.20 25.30 -2.02
N ASP A 448 -18.38 24.72 -2.28
CA ASP A 448 -18.71 23.35 -1.84
C ASP A 448 -17.78 22.30 -2.47
N ILE A 449 -17.42 22.47 -3.76
CA ILE A 449 -16.42 21.63 -4.44
C ILE A 449 -15.06 21.76 -3.76
N LYS A 450 -14.61 22.98 -3.46
CA LYS A 450 -13.32 23.23 -2.80
C LYS A 450 -13.28 22.69 -1.37
N ILE A 451 -14.39 22.79 -0.62
CA ILE A 451 -14.50 22.18 0.72
C ILE A 451 -14.27 20.67 0.63
N LYS A 452 -14.96 20.00 -0.28
CA LYS A 452 -14.81 18.56 -0.49
C LYS A 452 -13.37 18.18 -0.88
N GLN A 453 -12.75 18.94 -1.80
CA GLN A 453 -11.34 18.71 -2.17
C GLN A 453 -10.38 18.85 -0.99
N VAL A 454 -10.61 19.80 -0.08
CA VAL A 454 -9.80 19.96 1.13
C VAL A 454 -10.01 18.78 2.09
N GLU A 455 -11.25 18.31 2.27
CA GLU A 455 -11.57 17.16 3.13
C GLU A 455 -10.91 15.87 2.61
N ASP A 456 -11.07 15.57 1.32
CA ASP A 456 -10.47 14.40 0.67
C ASP A 456 -8.93 14.44 0.80
N LYS A 457 -8.32 15.60 0.54
CA LYS A 457 -6.87 15.76 0.62
C LYS A 457 -6.33 15.69 2.05
N GLN A 458 -7.09 16.20 3.01
CA GLN A 458 -6.73 16.11 4.42
C GLN A 458 -6.80 14.66 4.92
N ALA A 459 -7.72 13.85 4.39
CA ALA A 459 -7.76 12.42 4.67
C ALA A 459 -6.52 11.69 4.08
N GLU A 460 -6.06 12.04 2.88
CA GLU A 460 -4.81 11.50 2.30
C GLU A 460 -3.58 11.80 3.19
N VAL A 461 -3.46 13.04 3.67
CA VAL A 461 -2.36 13.44 4.57
C VAL A 461 -2.43 12.66 5.88
N GLN A 462 -3.63 12.52 6.47
CA GLN A 462 -3.82 11.75 7.70
C GLN A 462 -3.45 10.27 7.50
N GLN A 463 -3.84 9.68 6.38
CA GLN A 463 -3.51 8.29 6.04
C GLN A 463 -1.99 8.08 5.92
N LEU A 464 -1.28 9.00 5.25
CA LEU A 464 0.18 8.99 5.17
C LEU A 464 0.82 9.13 6.55
N GLN A 465 0.27 9.98 7.41
CA GLN A 465 0.77 10.18 8.76
C GLN A 465 0.60 8.93 9.64
N ASP A 466 -0.54 8.26 9.53
CA ASP A 466 -0.81 6.98 10.21
C ASP A 466 0.04 5.83 9.65
N GLU A 467 0.41 5.87 8.36
CA GLU A 467 1.33 4.92 7.74
C GLU A 467 2.76 5.11 8.25
N ILE A 468 3.24 6.36 8.33
CA ILE A 468 4.53 6.71 8.92
C ILE A 468 4.58 6.25 10.38
N GLN A 469 3.56 6.57 11.17
CA GLN A 469 3.49 6.19 12.58
C GLN A 469 3.54 4.67 12.76
N ARG A 470 2.74 3.92 11.99
CA ARG A 470 2.75 2.45 12.03
C ARG A 470 4.08 1.86 11.59
N MET A 471 4.72 2.43 10.58
CA MET A 471 6.04 1.98 10.12
C MET A 471 7.08 2.20 11.21
N VAL A 472 7.12 3.39 11.82
CA VAL A 472 8.03 3.72 12.93
C VAL A 472 7.79 2.78 14.12
N GLU A 473 6.54 2.59 14.54
CA GLU A 473 6.19 1.71 15.65
C GLU A 473 6.53 0.24 15.39
N THR A 474 6.28 -0.27 14.17
CA THR A 474 6.57 -1.65 13.79
C THR A 474 8.07 -1.89 13.77
N ASN A 475 8.83 -0.96 13.18
CA ASN A 475 10.28 -1.04 13.13
C ASN A 475 10.89 -0.91 14.54
N LEU A 476 10.38 -0.02 15.38
CA LEU A 476 10.82 0.13 16.78
C LEU A 476 10.53 -1.13 17.59
N ARG A 477 9.33 -1.71 17.45
CA ARG A 477 8.95 -2.97 18.11
C ARG A 477 9.86 -4.11 17.69
N THR A 478 10.12 -4.25 16.39
CA THR A 478 11.01 -5.28 15.84
C THR A 478 12.44 -5.10 16.36
N LEU A 479 12.90 -3.86 16.51
CA LEU A 479 14.19 -3.54 17.12
C LEU A 479 14.23 -3.93 18.60
N MET A 480 13.18 -3.62 19.36
CA MET A 480 13.07 -3.97 20.78
C MET A 480 12.96 -5.48 21.00
N GLU A 481 12.18 -6.20 20.21
CA GLU A 481 12.04 -7.66 20.30
C GLU A 481 13.36 -8.38 19.94
N ASN A 482 14.12 -7.86 18.98
CA ASN A 482 15.45 -8.36 18.65
C ASN A 482 16.49 -8.06 19.75
N LEU A 483 16.33 -6.94 20.48
CA LEU A 483 17.17 -6.63 21.64
C LEU A 483 16.81 -7.51 22.85
N GLU A 484 15.54 -7.83 23.08
CA GLU A 484 15.08 -8.69 24.18
C GLU A 484 15.36 -10.18 23.93
N SER A 485 15.16 -10.67 22.70
CA SER A 485 15.45 -12.05 22.31
C SER A 485 16.93 -12.41 22.45
N ASN A 486 17.82 -11.46 22.19
CA ASN A 486 19.27 -11.63 22.30
C ASN A 486 19.82 -11.47 23.73
N ASN A 487 18.98 -11.09 24.70
CA ASN A 487 19.41 -10.77 26.07
C ASN A 487 19.02 -11.82 27.14
N LYS A 488 18.73 -13.06 26.73
CA LYS A 488 18.45 -14.15 27.68
C LYS A 488 19.67 -14.66 28.48
N GLU A 489 20.84 -14.01 28.38
CA GLU A 489 22.02 -14.37 29.19
C GLU A 489 22.60 -13.25 30.07
N PHE A 490 22.02 -12.04 30.11
CA PHE A 490 22.53 -10.98 31.00
C PHE A 490 21.41 -10.11 31.60
N GLN A 491 21.27 -10.15 32.91
CA GLN A 491 20.43 -9.22 33.68
C GLN A 491 20.95 -7.79 33.48
N TRP A 492 20.14 -6.92 32.87
CA TRP A 492 20.38 -5.48 32.84
C TRP A 492 20.41 -4.92 34.28
N PRO A 493 21.40 -4.10 34.69
CA PRO A 493 21.38 -3.48 36.00
C PRO A 493 20.19 -2.50 36.10
N LEU A 494 19.33 -2.68 37.11
CA LEU A 494 18.14 -1.85 37.41
C LEU A 494 18.35 -0.31 37.28
N ILE A 495 19.59 0.15 37.42
CA ILE A 495 20.02 1.55 37.29
C ILE A 495 19.82 2.12 35.87
N SER A 496 19.89 1.31 34.81
CA SER A 496 19.71 1.79 33.41
C SER A 496 18.25 1.87 33.00
N ARG A 497 17.38 1.00 33.54
CA ARG A 497 15.93 1.09 33.36
C ARG A 497 15.35 2.32 34.06
N GLN A 498 15.81 2.60 35.28
CA GLN A 498 15.42 3.80 36.02
C GLN A 498 15.87 5.08 35.28
N ARG A 499 17.11 5.12 34.80
CA ARG A 499 17.64 6.28 34.07
C ARG A 499 16.90 6.55 32.75
N PHE A 500 16.48 5.49 32.04
CA PHE A 500 15.68 5.63 30.83
C PHE A 500 14.24 6.09 31.12
N GLN A 501 13.61 5.57 32.18
CA GLN A 501 12.28 6.06 32.60
C GLN A 501 12.33 7.51 33.09
N ASP A 502 13.35 7.89 33.85
CA ASP A 502 13.57 9.27 34.30
C ASP A 502 13.87 10.24 33.12
N GLU A 503 14.32 9.72 31.97
CA GLU A 503 14.61 10.50 30.76
C GLU A 503 13.39 10.61 29.84
N GLN A 504 12.52 9.58 29.79
CA GLN A 504 11.20 9.64 29.16
C GLN A 504 10.27 10.59 29.92
N GLN A 505 10.24 10.50 31.25
CA GLN A 505 9.41 11.37 32.08
C GLN A 505 9.84 12.85 31.98
N ARG A 506 11.15 13.14 31.85
CA ARG A 506 11.65 14.50 31.57
C ARG A 506 11.25 15.03 30.19
N ARG A 507 11.07 14.15 29.18
CA ARG A 507 10.62 14.54 27.84
C ARG A 507 9.12 14.83 27.82
N GLU A 508 8.30 13.98 28.45
CA GLU A 508 6.86 14.24 28.61
C GLU A 508 6.61 15.53 29.40
N GLU A 509 7.39 15.80 30.45
CA GLU A 509 7.26 17.04 31.23
C GLU A 509 7.71 18.29 30.45
N ALA A 510 8.62 18.13 29.49
CA ALA A 510 9.04 19.20 28.57
C ALA A 510 7.98 19.46 27.49
N GLU A 511 7.37 18.41 26.94
CA GLU A 511 6.28 18.51 25.96
C GLU A 511 5.01 19.13 26.58
N ASN A 512 4.66 18.72 27.80
CA ASN A 512 3.53 19.34 28.52
C ASN A 512 3.79 20.81 28.86
N LYS A 513 5.05 21.20 29.13
CA LYS A 513 5.42 22.61 29.35
C LYS A 513 5.34 23.44 28.06
N VAL A 514 5.67 22.86 26.91
CA VAL A 514 5.50 23.50 25.61
C VAL A 514 4.00 23.67 25.29
N GLN A 515 3.18 22.66 25.55
CA GLN A 515 1.73 22.72 25.32
C GLN A 515 1.02 23.74 26.23
N ILE A 516 1.44 23.87 27.50
CA ILE A 516 0.94 24.91 28.43
C ILE A 516 1.41 26.32 28.03
N LEU A 517 2.59 26.45 27.41
CA LEU A 517 3.08 27.74 26.87
C LEU A 517 2.34 28.13 25.60
N GLU A 518 1.96 27.18 24.74
CA GLU A 518 1.16 27.42 23.55
C GLU A 518 -0.29 27.84 23.89
N GLU A 519 -0.90 27.27 24.94
CA GLU A 519 -2.23 27.71 25.40
C GLU A 519 -2.23 29.12 26.02
N LYS A 520 -1.09 29.58 26.59
CA LYS A 520 -0.96 30.95 27.13
C LYS A 520 -0.70 32.03 26.08
N VAL A 521 -0.43 31.64 24.82
CA VAL A 521 -0.26 32.56 23.68
C VAL A 521 -1.57 32.75 22.91
N CYS A 522 -2.63 32.01 23.25
CA CYS A 522 -3.97 32.13 22.65
C CYS A 522 -5.07 32.68 23.60
N ILE A 523 -4.69 33.37 24.67
CA ILE A 523 -5.54 34.31 25.43
C ILE A 523 -4.86 35.67 25.37
#